data_AF-A0A1B6CU12-F1
#
_entry.id   AF-A0A1B6CU12-F1
#
_cell.length_a   1.000
_cell.length_b   1.000
_cell.length_c   1.000
_cell.angle_alpha   90.00
_cell.angle_beta   90.00
_cell.angle_gamma   90.00
#
_symmetry.space_group_name_H-M   'P 1'
#
loop_
_entity.id
_entity.type
_entity.pdbx_description
1 polymer ?
#
loop_
_entity_poly.entity_id
_entity_poly.type
_entity_poly.pdbx_seq_one_letter_code
_entity_poly.pdbx_strand_id
1 'polypeptide(L)'
;ENRKITYIPKGVCHADELGYIFSNAVTTKKLENINTYPDSRVVVTNTTQLWTNFAKTGNPTSNGFDVSWSPVTSSEKIINMGIDLDLKPDEVLGNNRLGFWKSFFQPTDSS
;
A
#
# COMPACT_ATOMS: atom_id res chain seq x y z
N GLU A 1 34.15 4.26 21.40
CA GLU A 1 33.48 5.39 20.73
C GLU A 1 32.00 5.10 20.55
N ASN A 2 31.13 5.97 21.08
CA ASN A 2 29.68 5.87 20.96
C ASN A 2 29.23 6.42 19.59
N ARG A 3 28.88 5.55 18.64
CA ARG A 3 28.24 6.00 17.40
C ARG A 3 26.78 6.38 17.71
N LYS A 4 26.50 7.69 17.78
CA LYS A 4 25.13 8.20 17.72
C LYS A 4 24.57 7.92 16.32
N ILE A 5 23.47 7.18 16.24
CA ILE A 5 22.71 7.00 14.99
C ILE A 5 22.02 8.35 14.71
N THR A 6 22.45 9.04 13.65
CA THR A 6 22.00 10.40 13.31
C THR A 6 20.95 10.46 12.19
N TYR A 7 20.56 9.33 11.61
CA TYR A 7 19.56 9.30 10.54
C TYR A 7 18.65 8.07 10.66
N ILE A 8 17.36 8.31 10.82
CA ILE A 8 16.31 7.30 10.72
C ILE A 8 15.63 7.55 9.36
N PRO A 9 15.81 6.65 8.37
CA PRO A 9 15.14 6.78 7.08
C PRO A 9 13.63 6.86 7.29
N LYS A 10 12.98 7.86 6.69
CA LYS A 10 11.52 7.99 6.70
C LYS A 10 10.95 7.25 5.49
N GLY A 11 9.95 6.42 5.73
CA GLY A 11 9.25 5.67 4.69
C GLY A 11 8.34 4.61 5.29
N VAL A 12 7.60 3.91 4.43
CA VAL A 12 6.86 2.70 4.78
C VAL A 12 7.78 1.52 4.57
N CYS A 13 8.10 0.79 5.63
CA CYS A 13 8.95 -0.38 5.56
C CYS A 13 8.12 -1.65 5.37
N HIS A 14 8.80 -2.78 5.15
CA HIS A 14 8.13 -4.06 4.99
C HIS A 14 7.32 -4.40 6.24
N ALA A 15 6.07 -4.85 6.06
CA ALA A 15 5.11 -5.23 7.08
C ALA A 15 4.47 -4.07 7.89
N ASP A 16 4.74 -2.80 7.55
CA ASP A 16 4.06 -1.65 8.19
C ASP A 16 2.55 -1.67 7.92
N GLU A 17 2.10 -2.28 6.83
CA GLU A 17 0.67 -2.40 6.48
C GLU A 17 -0.11 -3.29 7.46
N LEU A 18 0.55 -4.24 8.12
CA LEU A 18 -0.11 -5.21 9.00
C LEU A 18 -0.84 -4.54 10.16
N GLY A 19 -0.30 -3.43 10.66
CA GLY A 19 -0.94 -2.65 11.73
C GLY A 19 -2.22 -1.93 11.32
N TYR A 20 -2.45 -1.77 10.02
CA TYR A 20 -3.66 -1.16 9.46
C TYR A 20 -4.73 -2.22 9.10
N ILE A 21 -4.34 -3.50 9.01
CA ILE A 21 -5.24 -4.62 8.70
C ILE A 21 -5.63 -5.39 9.97
N PHE A 22 -4.67 -5.64 10.86
CA PHE A 22 -4.84 -6.48 12.04
C PHE A 22 -4.50 -5.73 13.33
N SER A 23 -5.35 -5.90 14.34
CA SER A 23 -5.04 -5.48 15.70
C SER A 23 -3.97 -6.39 16.31
N ASN A 24 -2.90 -5.82 16.85
CA ASN A 24 -1.84 -6.56 17.54
C ASN A 24 -1.36 -5.81 18.79
N ALA A 25 -0.69 -6.51 19.71
CA ALA A 25 -0.28 -5.96 21.00
C ALA A 25 0.55 -4.66 20.93
N VAL A 26 1.23 -4.41 19.81
CA VAL A 26 2.03 -3.19 19.57
C VAL A 26 1.18 -2.06 19.01
N THR A 27 0.23 -2.35 18.12
CA THR A 27 -0.61 -1.35 17.44
C THR A 27 -1.84 -0.98 18.26
N THR A 28 -2.44 -1.91 19.00
CA THR A 28 -3.59 -1.65 19.88
C THR A 28 -3.25 -0.58 20.91
N LYS A 29 -2.10 -0.70 21.60
CA LYS A 29 -1.64 0.30 22.58
C LYS A 29 -1.38 1.69 21.99
N LYS A 30 -0.96 1.76 20.72
CA LYS A 30 -0.69 3.06 20.04
C LYS A 30 -1.98 3.70 19.52
N LEU A 31 -2.97 2.91 19.13
CA LEU A 31 -4.26 3.36 18.60
C LEU A 31 -5.35 3.52 19.68
N GLU A 32 -5.13 2.99 20.88
CA GLU A 32 -6.02 3.13 22.05
C GLU A 32 -6.31 4.59 22.38
N ASN A 33 -5.33 5.48 22.20
CA ASN A 33 -5.56 6.91 22.34
C ASN A 33 -6.06 7.50 21.01
N ILE A 34 -7.34 7.26 20.76
CA ILE A 34 -8.07 7.40 19.49
C ILE A 34 -7.98 8.78 18.82
N ASN A 35 -7.66 9.82 19.60
CA ASN A 35 -7.51 11.22 19.17
C ASN A 35 -6.06 11.58 18.79
N THR A 36 -5.09 10.71 19.07
CA THR A 36 -3.66 11.00 18.90
C THR A 36 -3.23 10.83 17.44
N TYR A 37 -3.91 9.97 16.68
CA TYR A 37 -3.53 9.61 15.30
C TYR A 37 -4.76 9.51 14.38
N PRO A 38 -5.41 10.65 14.06
CA PRO A 38 -6.61 10.67 13.21
C PRO A 38 -6.35 10.09 11.82
N ASP A 39 -5.18 10.38 11.23
CA ASP A 39 -4.82 9.89 9.89
C ASP A 39 -4.71 8.36 9.84
N SER A 40 -4.08 7.75 10.85
CA SER A 40 -3.96 6.29 10.96
C SER A 40 -5.33 5.60 11.01
N ARG A 41 -6.34 6.25 11.60
CA ARG A 41 -7.71 5.72 11.67
C ARG A 41 -8.40 5.72 10.31
N VAL A 42 -8.16 6.76 9.51
CA VAL A 42 -8.65 6.82 8.13
C VAL A 42 -8.03 5.69 7.32
N VAL A 43 -6.71 5.49 7.44
CA VAL A 43 -6.00 4.42 6.72
C VAL A 43 -6.47 3.02 7.16
N VAL A 44 -6.69 2.78 8.47
CA VAL A 44 -7.27 1.51 8.96
C VAL A 44 -8.66 1.28 8.35
N THR A 45 -9.53 2.30 8.38
CA THR A 45 -10.89 2.20 7.85
C THR A 45 -10.88 1.91 6.36
N ASN A 46 -10.14 2.70 5.58
CA ASN A 46 -10.03 2.54 4.13
C ASN A 46 -9.48 1.16 3.78
N THR A 47 -8.37 0.75 4.40
CA THR A 47 -7.73 -0.54 4.12
C THR A 47 -8.66 -1.70 4.42
N THR A 48 -9.24 -1.75 5.63
CA THR A 48 -10.16 -2.83 6.01
C THR A 48 -11.44 -2.85 5.17
N GLN A 49 -11.96 -1.71 4.74
CA GLN A 49 -13.11 -1.63 3.85
C GLN A 49 -12.78 -2.11 2.42
N LEU A 50 -11.64 -1.72 1.85
CA LEU A 50 -11.18 -2.22 0.55
C LEU A 50 -11.07 -3.77 0.56
N TRP A 51 -10.41 -4.32 1.59
CA TRP A 51 -10.24 -5.77 1.73
C TRP A 51 -11.57 -6.51 1.92
N THR A 52 -12.48 -5.98 2.74
CA THR A 52 -13.78 -6.63 2.97
C THR A 52 -14.72 -6.51 1.78
N ASN A 53 -14.71 -5.39 1.05
CA ASN A 53 -15.44 -5.25 -0.21
C ASN A 53 -14.96 -6.26 -1.26
N PHE A 54 -13.63 -6.39 -1.40
CA PHE A 54 -13.05 -7.38 -2.30
C PHE A 54 -13.46 -8.81 -1.93
N ALA A 55 -13.35 -9.19 -0.65
CA ALA A 55 -13.76 -10.51 -0.19
C ALA A 55 -15.25 -10.81 -0.44
N LYS A 56 -16.12 -9.79 -0.35
CA LYS A 56 -17.57 -9.95 -0.55
C LYS A 56 -17.99 -9.97 -2.03
N THR A 57 -17.31 -9.22 -2.89
CA THR A 57 -17.82 -8.87 -4.23
C THR A 57 -16.83 -9.08 -5.37
N GLY A 58 -15.55 -9.30 -5.07
CA GLY A 58 -14.46 -9.28 -6.05
C GLY A 58 -14.05 -7.86 -6.50
N ASN A 59 -14.76 -6.82 -6.07
CA ASN A 59 -14.45 -5.42 -6.37
C ASN A 59 -14.12 -4.64 -5.08
N PRO A 60 -12.85 -4.21 -4.86
CA PRO A 60 -12.44 -3.50 -3.65
C PRO A 60 -13.19 -2.17 -3.43
N THR A 61 -13.60 -1.50 -4.51
CA THR A 61 -14.26 -0.19 -4.46
C THR A 61 -15.76 -0.26 -4.77
N SER A 62 -16.40 -1.41 -4.51
CA SER A 62 -17.82 -1.60 -4.77
C SER A 62 -18.75 -0.73 -3.91
N ASN A 63 -18.31 -0.25 -2.75
CA ASN A 63 -19.09 0.62 -1.87
C ASN A 63 -18.18 1.54 -1.02
N GLY A 64 -18.60 2.81 -0.90
CA GLY A 64 -18.03 3.77 0.04
C GLY A 64 -16.74 4.45 -0.40
N PHE A 65 -16.46 4.44 -1.71
CA PHE A 65 -15.31 5.13 -2.27
C PHE A 65 -15.67 5.81 -3.59
N ASP A 66 -15.14 7.02 -3.80
CA ASP A 66 -15.31 7.78 -5.05
C ASP A 66 -14.34 7.36 -6.15
N VAL A 67 -13.36 6.51 -5.81
CA VAL A 67 -12.38 5.95 -6.73
C VAL A 67 -12.83 4.58 -7.23
N SER A 68 -12.67 4.33 -8.54
CA SER A 68 -12.95 3.02 -9.14
C SER A 68 -11.65 2.26 -9.38
N TRP A 69 -11.33 1.31 -8.50
CA TRP A 69 -10.16 0.45 -8.67
C TRP A 69 -10.48 -0.74 -9.56
N SER A 70 -10.27 -0.55 -10.86
CA SER A 70 -10.54 -1.57 -11.87
C SER A 70 -9.43 -2.63 -11.96
N PRO A 71 -9.75 -3.85 -12.40
CA PRO A 71 -8.74 -4.87 -12.71
C PRO A 71 -7.70 -4.37 -13.71
N VAL A 72 -6.46 -4.86 -13.56
CA VAL A 72 -5.35 -4.48 -14.44
C VAL A 72 -5.56 -5.08 -15.83
N THR A 73 -5.55 -4.24 -16.88
CA THR A 73 -5.79 -4.70 -18.27
C THR A 73 -4.67 -4.35 -19.27
N SER A 74 -3.76 -3.42 -18.96
CA SER A 74 -2.51 -3.09 -19.72
C SER A 74 -1.97 -1.69 -19.39
N SER A 75 -2.84 -0.78 -18.92
CA SER A 75 -2.43 0.51 -18.33
C SER A 75 -2.45 0.38 -16.82
N GLU A 76 -1.25 0.30 -16.25
CA GLU A 76 -1.04 0.02 -14.84
C GLU A 76 -1.40 1.28 -14.02
N LYS A 77 -2.53 1.23 -13.32
CA LYS A 77 -2.89 2.21 -12.28
C LYS A 77 -2.81 1.49 -10.95
N ILE A 78 -2.02 2.05 -10.04
CA ILE A 78 -1.85 1.51 -8.70
C ILE A 78 -2.62 2.39 -7.74
N ILE A 79 -3.31 1.78 -6.80
CA ILE A 79 -3.98 2.53 -5.74
C ILE A 79 -2.96 2.90 -4.67
N ASN A 80 -2.89 4.19 -4.34
CA ASN A 80 -2.22 4.66 -3.16
C ASN A 80 -3.18 4.53 -1.97
N MET A 81 -2.81 3.69 -0.99
CA MET A 81 -3.63 3.41 0.19
C MET A 81 -3.32 4.39 1.34
N GLY A 82 -3.33 5.69 1.03
CA GLY A 82 -3.12 6.76 2.00
C GLY A 82 -4.41 7.21 2.70
N ILE A 83 -4.35 8.41 3.30
CA ILE A 83 -5.51 9.11 3.85
C ILE A 83 -6.53 9.34 2.73
N ASP A 84 -6.06 9.90 1.62
CA ASP A 84 -6.80 10.01 0.38
C ASP A 84 -6.47 8.83 -0.52
N LEU A 85 -7.50 8.07 -0.91
CA LEU A 85 -7.34 7.02 -1.91
C LEU A 85 -7.26 7.65 -3.29
N ASP A 86 -6.15 7.44 -3.98
CA ASP A 86 -5.99 7.92 -5.33
C ASP A 86 -5.27 6.93 -6.24
N LEU A 87 -5.70 6.91 -7.50
CA LEU A 87 -5.06 6.09 -8.53
C LEU A 87 -3.86 6.85 -9.07
N LYS A 88 -2.69 6.28 -8.86
CA LYS A 88 -1.44 6.77 -9.42
C LYS A 88 -1.10 6.00 -10.70
N PRO A 89 -0.52 6.66 -11.71
CA PRO A 89 0.13 5.95 -12.81
C PRO A 89 1.24 5.04 -12.26
N ASP A 90 1.42 3.85 -12.81
CA ASP A 90 2.50 2.92 -12.40
C ASP A 90 3.91 3.48 -12.65
N GLU A 91 4.04 4.45 -13.55
CA GLU A 91 5.29 5.22 -13.73
C GLU A 91 5.81 5.81 -12.40
N VAL A 92 4.92 6.05 -11.43
CA VAL A 92 5.26 6.54 -10.08
C VAL A 92 6.02 5.49 -9.25
N LEU A 93 5.89 4.19 -9.53
CA LEU A 93 6.50 3.12 -8.73
C LEU A 93 7.70 2.43 -9.39
N GLY A 94 8.02 2.78 -10.63
CA GLY A 94 9.37 2.56 -11.17
C GLY A 94 9.44 1.75 -12.45
N ASN A 95 8.67 2.14 -13.46
CA ASN A 95 8.79 1.59 -14.82
C ASN A 95 10.26 1.51 -15.32
N ASN A 96 11.10 2.50 -14.98
CA ASN A 96 12.52 2.47 -15.31
C ASN A 96 13.30 1.34 -14.61
N ARG A 97 12.98 1.03 -13.34
CA ARG A 97 13.63 -0.06 -12.60
C ARG A 97 13.11 -1.42 -13.03
N LEU A 98 11.79 -1.54 -13.21
CA LEU A 98 11.17 -2.77 -13.68
C LEU A 98 11.66 -3.11 -15.10
N GLY A 99 11.74 -2.12 -15.99
CA GLY A 99 12.32 -2.26 -17.33
C GLY A 99 13.79 -2.64 -17.30
N PHE A 100 14.60 -1.99 -16.43
CA PHE A 100 16.00 -2.35 -16.20
C PHE A 100 16.15 -3.83 -15.82
N TRP A 101 15.42 -4.31 -14.81
CA TRP A 101 15.50 -5.70 -14.38
C TRP A 101 14.97 -6.69 -15.45
N LYS A 102 13.86 -6.37 -16.13
CA LYS A 102 13.32 -7.18 -17.24
C LYS A 102 14.32 -7.35 -18.39
N SER A 103 15.25 -6.41 -18.60
CA SER A 103 16.26 -6.53 -19.66
C SER A 103 17.27 -7.66 -19.42
N PHE A 104 17.55 -8.03 -18.16
CA PHE A 104 18.46 -9.13 -17.82
C PHE A 104 17.82 -10.52 -17.94
N PHE A 105 16.49 -10.59 -17.88
CA PHE A 105 15.74 -11.85 -17.82
C PHE A 105 14.83 -12.05 -19.04
N GLN A 106 15.28 -11.59 -20.22
CA GLN A 106 14.61 -11.94 -21.48
C GLN A 106 14.58 -13.47 -21.61
N PRO A 107 13.43 -14.08 -21.90
CA PRO A 107 13.37 -15.51 -22.18
C PRO A 107 14.42 -15.82 -23.26
N THR A 108 15.37 -16.71 -22.97
CA THR A 108 16.21 -17.26 -24.03
C THR A 108 15.27 -18.01 -24.95
N ASP A 109 15.14 -17.56 -26.20
CA ASP A 109 14.42 -18.30 -27.23
C ASP A 109 14.94 -19.73 -27.23
N SER A 110 14.14 -20.66 -26.72
CA SER A 110 14.40 -22.08 -26.82
C SER A 110 14.10 -22.47 -28.27
N SER A 111 15.14 -22.39 -29.11
CA SER A 111 15.20 -23.05 -30.41
C SER A 111 15.08 -24.57 -30.27
#